data_AF-A0A6N9IWC8-F1
#
_entry.id   AF-A0A6N9IWC8-F1
#
_cell.length_a   1.000
_cell.length_b   1.000
_cell.length_c   1.000
_cell.angle_alpha   90.00
_cell.angle_beta   90.00
_cell.angle_gamma   90.00
#
_symmetry.space_group_name_H-M   'P 1'
#
loop_
_entity.id
_entity.type
_entity.pdbx_description
1 polymer ?
#
loop_
_entity_poly.entity_id
_entity_poly.type
_entity_poly.pdbx_seq_one_letter_code
_entity_poly.pdbx_strand_id
1 'polypeptide(L)' 'AGIGAAGIPEAGLVTMVMVLQSVGLPLEGIGMLLSIDWFLDRCRTTVNVWGDSIGAGVVDHLEEKWVERGGET' A
#
# COMPACT_ATOMS: atom_id res chain seq x y z
N ALA A 1 -2.53 -0.26 4.86
CA ALA A 1 -2.47 1.20 4.63
C ALA A 1 -3.66 1.63 3.76
N GLY A 2 -4.90 1.54 4.29
CA GLY A 2 -6.12 1.78 3.51
C GLY A 2 -6.92 3.03 3.91
N ILE A 3 -6.70 3.59 5.10
CA ILE A 3 -7.50 4.74 5.60
C ILE A 3 -6.62 5.98 5.88
N GLY A 4 -5.29 5.83 5.91
CA GLY A 4 -4.36 6.87 6.36
C GLY A 4 -3.62 7.65 5.28
N ALA A 5 -3.89 7.43 3.99
CA ALA A 5 -3.25 8.19 2.91
C ALA A 5 -3.94 9.55 2.72
N ALA A 6 -4.04 10.32 3.80
CA ALA A 6 -4.47 11.71 3.75
C ALA A 6 -3.39 12.52 3.00
N GLY A 7 -3.60 12.72 1.70
CA GLY A 7 -3.28 13.95 0.94
C GLY A 7 -1.88 14.58 1.00
N ILE A 8 -0.89 13.98 1.65
CA ILE A 8 0.46 14.54 1.76
C ILE A 8 1.34 13.84 0.70
N PRO A 9 1.65 14.52 -0.43
CA PRO A 9 2.78 14.06 -1.25
C PRO A 9 3.99 14.01 -0.32
N GLU A 10 4.69 12.86 -0.26
CA GLU A 10 5.86 12.58 0.60
C GLU A 10 5.62 11.86 1.96
N ALA A 11 4.41 11.41 2.31
CA ALA A 11 4.20 10.63 3.56
C ALA A 11 5.03 9.33 3.66
N GLY A 12 5.41 8.74 2.52
CA GLY A 12 6.27 7.56 2.45
C GLY A 12 7.69 7.80 2.96
N LEU A 13 8.19 9.03 2.78
CA LEU A 13 9.55 9.43 3.11
C LEU A 13 9.74 9.61 4.61
N VAL A 14 8.76 10.25 5.26
CA VAL A 14 8.72 10.41 6.73
C VAL A 14 8.71 9.04 7.42
N THR A 15 7.92 8.10 6.90
CA THR A 15 7.83 6.75 7.46
C THR A 15 9.15 5.98 7.28
N MET A 16 9.85 6.17 6.15
CA MET A 16 11.14 5.53 5.86
C MET A 16 12.26 6.07 6.76
N VAL A 17 12.31 7.39 6.96
CA VAL A 17 13.23 8.05 7.91
C VAL A 17 12.98 7.55 9.33
N MET A 18 11.71 7.41 9.73
CA MET A 18 11.34 6.90 11.06
C MET A 18 11.79 5.44 11.26
N VAL A 19 11.66 4.59 10.24
CA VAL A 19 12.18 3.20 10.26
C VAL A 19 13.70 3.18 10.37
N LEU A 20 14.42 3.96 9.57
CA LEU A 20 15.89 3.98 9.61
C LEU A 20 16.44 4.49 10.95
N GLN A 21 15.79 5.48 11.55
CA GLN A 21 16.09 5.92 12.93
C GLN A 21 15.83 4.80 13.95
N SER A 22 14.79 4.00 13.77
CA SER A 22 14.47 2.88 14.68
C SER A 22 15.50 1.73 14.64
N VAL A 23 16.21 1.54 13.52
CA VAL A 23 17.30 0.55 13.38
C VAL A 23 18.71 1.15 13.52
N GLY A 24 18.84 2.44 13.83
CA GLY A 24 20.12 3.09 14.15
C GLY A 24 21.09 3.28 12.97
N LEU A 25 20.58 3.30 11.73
CA LEU A 25 21.39 3.45 10.52
C LEU A 25 21.64 4.94 10.17
N PRO A 26 22.87 5.34 9.80
CA PRO A 26 23.21 6.72 9.47
C PRO A 26 22.49 7.23 8.22
N LEU A 27 22.06 8.50 8.25
CA LEU A 27 21.22 9.16 7.23
C LEU A 27 21.88 9.24 5.83
N GLU A 28 23.17 8.95 5.69
CA GLU A 28 23.88 9.00 4.41
C GLU A 28 23.33 8.01 3.36
N GLY A 29 22.69 6.91 3.79
CA GLY A 29 21.99 5.97 2.89
C GLY A 29 20.67 6.49 2.32
N ILE A 30 20.11 7.56 2.88
CA ILE A 30 18.80 8.11 2.48
C ILE A 30 18.88 8.77 1.09
N GLY A 31 20.01 9.35 0.71
CA GLY A 31 20.17 9.96 -0.62
C GLY A 31 19.95 8.97 -1.77
N MET A 32 20.40 7.72 -1.61
CA MET A 32 20.13 6.65 -2.58
C MET A 32 18.67 6.20 -2.55
N LEU A 33 18.06 6.12 -1.36
CA LEU A 33 16.64 5.78 -1.20
C LEU A 33 15.73 6.85 -1.81
N LEU A 34 16.02 8.14 -1.61
CA LEU A 34 15.35 9.27 -2.25
C LEU A 34 15.43 9.19 -3.79
N SER A 35 16.58 8.78 -4.31
CA SER A 35 16.81 8.65 -5.76
C SER A 35 15.93 7.57 -6.40
N ILE A 36 15.52 6.55 -5.63
CA ILE A 36 14.63 5.48 -6.09
C ILE A 36 13.19 5.63 -5.59
N ASP A 37 12.94 6.55 -4.65
CA ASP A 37 11.63 6.74 -4.01
C ASP A 37 10.55 7.08 -5.03
N TRP A 38 10.87 7.91 -6.04
CA TRP A 38 9.93 8.21 -7.12
C TRP A 38 9.47 6.95 -7.89
N PHE A 39 10.35 5.96 -8.06
CA PHE A 39 10.03 4.71 -8.75
C PHE A 39 9.27 3.76 -7.82
N LEU A 40 9.73 3.63 -6.58
CA LEU A 40 9.09 2.80 -5.56
C LEU A 40 7.68 3.29 -5.20
N ASP A 41 7.46 4.60 -5.22
CA ASP A 41 6.14 5.22 -5.02
C ASP A 41 5.18 4.82 -6.14
N ARG A 42 5.63 4.84 -7.41
CA ARG A 42 4.83 4.34 -8.54
C ARG A 42 4.53 2.85 -8.41
N CYS A 43 5.51 2.04 -8.04
CA CYS A 43 5.28 0.61 -7.79
C CYS A 43 4.25 0.39 -6.68
N ARG A 44 4.31 1.17 -5.59
CA ARG A 44 3.35 1.09 -4.48
C ARG A 44 1.93 1.44 -4.94
N THR A 45 1.74 2.47 -5.75
CA THR A 45 0.42 2.79 -6.33
C THR A 45 -0.10 1.64 -7.18
N THR A 46 0.73 1.07 -8.06
CA THR A 46 0.34 -0.05 -8.93
C THR A 46 -0.08 -1.28 -8.13
N VAL A 47 0.69 -1.64 -7.10
CA VAL A 47 0.37 -2.78 -6.23
C VAL A 47 -0.93 -2.55 -5.46
N ASN A 48 -1.17 -1.34 -4.97
CA ASN A 48 -2.42 -1.02 -4.29
C ASN A 48 -3.63 -1.15 -5.24
N VAL A 49 -3.55 -0.57 -6.45
CA VAL A 49 -4.62 -0.66 -7.45
C VAL A 49 -4.86 -2.10 -7.91
N TRP A 50 -3.79 -2.88 -8.08
CA TRP A 50 -3.90 -4.29 -8.40
C TRP A 50 -4.57 -5.08 -7.26
N GLY A 51 -4.17 -4.82 -6.02
CA GLY A 51 -4.80 -5.41 -4.84
C GLY A 51 -6.30 -5.12 -4.77
N ASP A 52 -6.72 -3.88 -5.03
CA ASP A 52 -8.14 -3.51 -5.07
C ASP A 52 -8.88 -4.20 -6.22
N SER A 53 -8.24 -4.37 -7.38
CA SER A 53 -8.84 -5.06 -8.54
C SER A 53 -9.03 -6.56 -8.28
N ILE A 54 -8.05 -7.22 -7.67
CA ILE A 54 -8.19 -8.62 -7.23
C ILE A 54 -9.24 -8.71 -6.12
N GLY A 55 -9.19 -7.80 -5.15
CA GLY A 55 -10.14 -7.74 -4.04
C GLY A 55 -11.58 -7.63 -4.52
N ALA A 56 -11.85 -6.76 -5.48
CA ALA A 56 -13.16 -6.62 -6.11
C ALA A 56 -13.61 -7.93 -6.77
N GLY A 57 -12.74 -8.60 -7.54
CA GLY A 57 -13.07 -9.89 -8.17
C GLY A 57 -13.29 -11.03 -7.17
N VAL A 58 -12.54 -11.04 -6.06
CA VAL A 58 -12.74 -12.01 -4.97
C VAL A 58 -14.06 -11.76 -4.25
N VAL A 59 -14.40 -10.50 -3.96
CA VAL A 59 -15.68 -10.14 -3.35
C VAL A 59 -16.83 -10.51 -4.27
N ASP A 60 -16.75 -10.20 -5.56
CA ASP A 60 -17.76 -10.53 -6.56
C ASP A 60 -18.02 -12.04 -6.62
N HIS A 61 -16.96 -12.86 -6.69
CA HIS A 61 -17.08 -14.32 -6.66
C HIS A 61 -17.64 -14.87 -5.34
N LEU A 62 -17.33 -14.23 -4.21
CA LEU A 62 -17.85 -14.61 -2.90
C LEU A 62 -19.34 -14.25 -2.76
N GLU A 63 -19.74 -13.09 -3.26
CA GLU A 63 -21.13 -12.61 -3.30
C GLU A 63 -22.00 -13.51 -4.18
N GLU A 64 -21.54 -13.88 -5.39
CA GLU A 64 -22.24 -14.86 -6.25
C GLU A 64 -22.52 -16.17 -5.50
N LYS A 65 -21.48 -16.72 -4.84
CA LYS A 65 -21.63 -17.93 -4.02
C LYS A 65 -22.53 -17.73 -2.80
N TRP A 66 -22.58 -16.53 -2.25
CA TRP A 66 -23.45 -16.21 -1.11
C TRP A 66 -24.91 -16.18 -1.53
N VAL A 67 -25.20 -15.55 -2.66
CA VAL A 67 -26.53 -15.50 -3.28
C VAL A 67 -27.00 -16.89 -3.67
N GLU A 68 -26.14 -17.71 -4.28
CA GLU A 68 -26.45 -19.12 -4.63
C GLU A 68 -26.79 -19.97 -3.40
N ARG A 69 -26.19 -19.67 -2.24
CA ARG A 69 -26.43 -20.39 -0.97
C ARG A 69 -27.67 -19.90 -0.23
N GLY A 70 -28.47 -19.02 -0.81
CA GLY A 70 -29.77 -18.62 -0.29
C GLY A 70 -29.75 -17.48 0.73
N GLY A 71 -28.61 -16.82 0.94
CA GLY A 71 -28.58 -15.55 1.67
C GLY A 71 -29.09 -15.61 3.12
N GLU A 72 -28.89 -16.71 3.84
CA GLU A 72 -29.29 -16.80 5.24
C GLU A 72 -28.19 -16.22 6.16
N THR A 73 -28.47 -15.04 6.71
CA THR A 73 -27.74 -14.39 7.81
C THR A 73 -27.98 -15.08 9.15
#